data_AF-A0A2V9XW37-F1
#
_entry.id   AF-A0A2V9XW37-F1
#
_cell.length_a   1.000
_cell.length_b   1.000
_cell.length_c   1.000
_cell.angle_alpha   90.00
_cell.angle_beta   90.00
_cell.angle_gamma   90.00
#
_symmetry.space_group_name_H-M   'P 1'
#
loop_
_entity.id
_entity.type
_entity.pdbx_description
1 polymer ?
#
loop_
_entity_poly.entity_id
_entity_poly.type
_entity_poly.pdbx_seq_one_letter_code
_entity_poly.pdbx_strand_id
1 'polypeptide(L)'
;MTRPQYIILLTLSALVVVTVLAILGANLGFFPGAQQSQLAKWGPAGALAEIIALFSFVAKIIFGKQPGRFSLLIGPPETPSNLRDFDITLIEWVQENCFVLYGQNSREKVRVVPSRIGRGFRVQFPAGLVEKINPEEAMELQLKDRKGNQWNVKPFLPFENVMPLSVVEPIEKIVRDYGDEGA
;
A
#
# COMPACT_ATOMS: atom_id res chain seq x y z
N MET A 1 -10.70 -8.64 -2.61
CA MET A 1 -11.95 -7.83 -2.55
C MET A 1 -12.40 -7.72 -1.11
N THR A 2 -12.75 -6.52 -0.66
CA THR A 2 -13.35 -6.34 0.67
C THR A 2 -14.83 -6.77 0.63
N ARG A 3 -15.38 -7.31 1.74
CA ARG A 3 -16.82 -7.68 1.85
C ARG A 3 -17.81 -6.65 1.25
N PRO A 4 -17.66 -5.33 1.46
CA PRO A 4 -18.57 -4.35 0.86
C PRO A 4 -18.48 -4.27 -0.67
N GLN A 5 -17.29 -4.45 -1.26
CA GLN A 5 -17.12 -4.41 -2.72
C GLN A 5 -17.83 -5.57 -3.42
N TYR A 6 -17.85 -6.75 -2.79
CA TYR A 6 -18.53 -7.93 -3.32
C TYR A 6 -20.06 -7.76 -3.34
N ILE A 7 -20.62 -7.20 -2.27
CA ILE A 7 -22.06 -6.91 -2.18
C ILE A 7 -22.46 -5.90 -3.26
N ILE A 8 -21.69 -4.82 -3.42
CA ILE A 8 -21.93 -3.80 -4.44
C ILE A 8 -21.89 -4.43 -5.84
N LEU A 9 -20.88 -5.25 -6.14
CA LEU A 9 -20.76 -5.92 -7.42
C LEU A 9 -21.96 -6.82 -7.71
N LEU A 10 -22.39 -7.64 -6.75
CA LEU A 10 -23.56 -8.52 -6.91
C LEU A 10 -24.83 -7.70 -7.16
N THR A 11 -25.06 -6.64 -6.38
CA THR A 11 -26.26 -5.79 -6.53
C THR A 11 -26.29 -5.08 -7.88
N LEU A 12 -25.17 -4.52 -8.34
CA LEU A 12 -25.09 -3.86 -9.65
C LEU A 12 -25.25 -4.87 -10.79
N SER A 13 -24.66 -6.05 -10.68
CA SER A 13 -24.78 -7.10 -11.70
C SER A 13 -26.22 -7.60 -11.82
N ALA A 14 -26.89 -7.83 -10.68
CA ALA A 14 -28.30 -8.21 -10.65
C ALA A 14 -29.20 -7.12 -11.27
N LEU A 15 -28.92 -5.84 -10.96
CA LEU A 15 -29.64 -4.71 -11.55
C LEU A 15 -29.54 -4.74 -13.08
N VAL A 16 -28.32 -4.77 -13.63
CA VAL A 16 -28.09 -4.78 -15.10
C VAL A 16 -28.79 -5.95 -15.78
N VAL A 17 -28.73 -7.15 -15.19
CA VAL A 17 -29.43 -8.32 -15.74
C VAL A 17 -30.94 -8.09 -15.78
N VAL A 18 -31.53 -7.55 -14.71
CA VAL A 18 -32.97 -7.24 -14.67
C VAL A 18 -33.33 -6.16 -15.69
N THR A 19 -32.53 -5.09 -15.84
CA THR A 19 -32.79 -4.03 -16.83
C THR A 19 -32.76 -4.58 -18.25
N VAL A 20 -31.73 -5.36 -18.60
CA VAL A 20 -31.57 -5.97 -19.92
C VAL A 20 -32.74 -6.92 -20.24
N LEU A 21 -33.14 -7.75 -19.29
CA LEU A 21 -34.28 -8.65 -19.45
C LEU A 21 -35.61 -7.89 -19.63
N ALA A 22 -35.83 -6.81 -18.89
CA ALA A 22 -37.02 -5.98 -19.04
C ALA A 22 -37.09 -5.32 -20.43
N ILE A 23 -35.97 -4.82 -20.94
CA ILE A 23 -35.87 -4.19 -22.27
C ILE A 23 -36.06 -5.24 -23.38
N LEU A 24 -35.43 -6.41 -23.25
CA LEU A 24 -35.64 -7.52 -24.18
C LEU A 24 -37.10 -7.97 -24.17
N GLY A 25 -37.70 -8.10 -22.98
CA GLY A 25 -39.12 -8.43 -22.82
C GLY A 25 -40.05 -7.42 -23.50
N ALA A 26 -39.77 -6.13 -23.34
CA ALA A 26 -40.51 -5.05 -23.98
C ALA A 26 -40.38 -5.07 -25.52
N ASN A 27 -39.18 -5.34 -26.04
CA ASN A 27 -38.93 -5.40 -27.49
C ASN A 27 -39.53 -6.66 -28.14
N LEU A 28 -39.52 -7.79 -27.43
CA LEU A 28 -40.11 -9.05 -27.89
C LEU A 28 -41.66 -9.08 -27.75
N GLY A 29 -42.26 -8.02 -27.20
CA GLY A 29 -43.72 -7.90 -27.12
C GLY A 29 -44.35 -8.70 -25.97
N PHE A 30 -43.57 -9.14 -24.98
CA PHE A 30 -44.12 -9.80 -23.78
C PHE A 30 -44.99 -8.87 -22.92
N PHE A 31 -44.86 -7.55 -23.12
CA PHE A 31 -45.67 -6.53 -22.45
C PHE A 31 -46.56 -5.79 -23.48
N PRO A 32 -47.89 -5.95 -23.43
CA PRO A 32 -48.80 -5.26 -24.35
C PRO A 32 -48.67 -3.74 -24.21
N GLY A 33 -48.45 -3.04 -25.33
CA GLY A 33 -48.27 -1.58 -25.38
C GLY A 33 -46.83 -1.09 -25.20
N ALA A 34 -45.88 -1.96 -24.85
CA ALA A 34 -44.49 -1.56 -24.61
C ALA A 34 -43.67 -1.34 -25.91
N GLN A 35 -44.02 -1.98 -27.02
CA GLN A 35 -43.28 -1.84 -28.30
C GLN A 35 -43.29 -0.42 -28.88
N GLN A 36 -44.33 0.37 -28.60
CA GLN A 36 -44.40 1.78 -29.01
C GLN A 36 -43.90 2.75 -27.93
N SER A 37 -43.48 2.23 -26.76
CA SER A 37 -43.03 3.05 -25.64
C SER A 37 -41.63 3.62 -25.89
N GLN A 38 -41.32 4.75 -25.24
CA GLN A 38 -39.96 5.30 -25.23
C GLN A 38 -38.92 4.31 -24.68
N LEU A 39 -39.35 3.35 -23.85
CA LEU A 39 -38.51 2.30 -23.26
C LEU A 39 -38.07 1.29 -24.33
N ALA A 40 -38.90 0.92 -25.29
CA ALA A 40 -38.47 0.07 -26.41
C ALA A 40 -37.48 0.80 -27.33
N LYS A 41 -37.69 2.12 -27.54
CA LYS A 41 -36.84 2.94 -28.42
C LYS A 41 -35.46 3.26 -27.83
N TRP A 42 -35.39 3.64 -26.56
CA TRP A 42 -34.15 4.09 -25.90
C TRP A 42 -33.59 3.10 -24.88
N GLY A 43 -34.38 2.10 -24.47
CA GLY A 43 -33.95 1.05 -23.55
C GLY A 43 -32.65 0.37 -23.97
N PRO A 44 -32.48 -0.06 -25.24
CA PRO A 44 -31.23 -0.68 -25.67
C PRO A 44 -29.99 0.20 -25.46
N ALA A 45 -30.10 1.52 -25.69
CA ALA A 45 -29.02 2.46 -25.45
C ALA A 45 -28.72 2.64 -23.96
N GLY A 46 -29.77 2.68 -23.11
CA GLY A 46 -29.63 2.71 -21.66
C GLY A 46 -28.96 1.45 -21.10
N ALA A 47 -29.39 0.27 -21.55
CA ALA A 47 -28.78 -1.01 -21.17
C ALA A 47 -27.30 -1.08 -21.58
N LEU A 48 -26.95 -0.59 -22.77
CA LEU A 48 -25.56 -0.54 -23.21
C LEU A 48 -24.71 0.35 -22.29
N ALA A 49 -25.22 1.53 -21.90
CA ALA A 49 -24.53 2.42 -20.98
C ALA A 49 -24.32 1.77 -19.60
N GLU A 50 -25.32 1.07 -19.08
CA GLU A 50 -25.22 0.31 -17.83
C GLU A 50 -24.16 -0.81 -17.91
N ILE A 51 -24.11 -1.55 -19.01
CA ILE A 51 -23.10 -2.59 -19.24
C ILE A 51 -21.69 -1.99 -19.26
N ILE A 52 -21.48 -0.87 -19.96
CA ILE A 52 -20.18 -0.19 -20.03
C ILE A 52 -19.76 0.32 -18.64
N ALA A 53 -20.70 0.86 -17.86
CA ALA A 53 -20.44 1.32 -16.50
C ALA A 53 -20.07 0.15 -15.57
N LEU A 54 -20.80 -0.97 -15.64
CA LEU A 54 -20.49 -2.18 -14.89
C LEU A 54 -19.12 -2.74 -15.26
N PHE A 55 -18.81 -2.82 -16.56
CA PHE A 55 -17.52 -3.30 -17.05
C PHE A 55 -16.37 -2.41 -16.55
N SER A 56 -16.54 -1.08 -16.61
CA SER A 56 -15.54 -0.13 -16.13
C SER A 56 -15.31 -0.25 -14.62
N PHE A 57 -16.39 -0.45 -13.84
CA PHE A 57 -16.30 -0.70 -12.40
C PHE A 57 -15.58 -2.00 -12.09
N VAL A 58 -15.91 -3.09 -12.78
CA VAL A 58 -15.25 -4.39 -12.64
C VAL A 58 -13.78 -4.31 -13.03
N ALA A 59 -13.47 -3.68 -14.16
CA ALA A 59 -12.09 -3.46 -14.61
C ALA A 59 -11.30 -2.67 -13.57
N LYS A 60 -11.89 -1.64 -12.96
CA LYS A 60 -11.26 -0.88 -11.88
C LYS A 60 -11.09 -1.70 -10.60
N ILE A 61 -11.93 -2.69 -10.31
CA ILE A 61 -11.74 -3.54 -9.12
C ILE A 61 -10.73 -4.65 -9.37
N ILE A 62 -10.74 -5.26 -10.55
CA ILE A 62 -9.86 -6.38 -10.91
C ILE A 62 -8.45 -5.87 -11.24
N PHE A 63 -8.36 -4.81 -12.05
CA PHE A 63 -7.10 -4.24 -12.53
C PHE A 63 -6.70 -2.94 -11.82
N GLY A 64 -7.57 -2.37 -10.99
CA GLY A 64 -7.16 -1.28 -10.12
C GLY A 64 -6.13 -1.82 -9.14
N LYS A 65 -4.90 -1.32 -9.26
CA LYS A 65 -3.84 -1.59 -8.28
C LYS A 65 -4.42 -1.31 -6.90
N GLN A 66 -4.54 -2.35 -6.07
CA GLN A 66 -4.78 -2.10 -4.66
C GLN A 66 -3.57 -1.29 -4.18
N PRO A 67 -3.76 -0.17 -3.46
CA PRO A 67 -2.63 0.55 -2.89
C PRO A 67 -1.98 -0.39 -1.89
N GLY A 68 -0.93 -1.08 -2.35
CA GLY A 68 -0.16 -1.99 -1.54
C GLY A 68 0.37 -1.21 -0.36
N ARG A 69 -0.03 -1.60 0.84
CA ARG A 69 0.60 -1.12 2.07
C ARG A 69 1.61 -2.18 2.45
N PHE A 70 2.85 -2.00 2.03
CA PHE A 70 3.96 -2.74 2.62
C PHE A 70 4.48 -1.94 3.80
N SER A 71 4.98 -2.63 4.82
CA SER A 71 5.58 -2.01 5.99
C SER A 71 6.80 -2.82 6.37
N LEU A 72 7.93 -2.16 6.57
CA LEU A 72 9.15 -2.81 6.97
C LEU A 72 9.29 -2.71 8.50
N LEU A 73 9.53 -3.84 9.16
CA LEU A 73 9.92 -3.87 10.56
C LEU A 73 11.44 -3.73 10.64
N ILE A 74 11.91 -2.76 11.41
CA ILE A 74 13.31 -2.55 11.71
C ILE A 74 13.60 -3.16 13.07
N GLY A 75 14.53 -4.11 13.08
CA GLY A 75 15.09 -4.72 14.29
C GLY A 75 16.40 -4.05 14.73
N PRO A 76 16.91 -4.42 15.92
CA PRO A 76 18.19 -3.93 16.42
C PRO A 76 19.35 -4.31 15.50
N PRO A 77 20.52 -3.66 15.65
CA PRO A 77 21.70 -4.00 14.86
C PRO A 77 22.18 -5.43 15.09
N GLU A 78 22.42 -6.17 14.01
CA GLU A 78 23.00 -7.52 14.09
C GLU A 78 24.50 -7.50 14.41
N THR A 79 25.15 -6.43 13.96
CA THR A 79 26.60 -6.23 14.03
C THR A 79 26.91 -4.81 14.44
N PRO A 80 27.90 -4.60 15.33
CA PRO A 80 28.63 -5.61 16.13
C PRO A 80 27.74 -6.33 17.17
N SER A 81 28.18 -7.52 17.64
CA SER A 81 27.37 -8.39 18.51
C SER A 81 26.95 -7.77 19.85
N ASN A 82 27.73 -6.81 20.36
CA ASN A 82 27.42 -6.03 21.56
C ASN A 82 26.23 -5.07 21.39
N LEU A 83 25.72 -4.86 20.17
CA LEU A 83 24.53 -4.06 19.90
C LEU A 83 23.26 -4.90 19.65
N ARG A 84 23.31 -6.23 19.83
CA ARG A 84 22.13 -7.09 19.65
C ARG A 84 21.01 -6.81 20.64
N ASP A 85 21.36 -6.45 21.87
CA ASP A 85 20.41 -6.10 22.93
C ASP A 85 20.08 -4.61 22.96
N PHE A 86 20.64 -3.83 22.04
CA PHE A 86 20.43 -2.39 21.94
C PHE A 86 18.96 -2.09 21.69
N ASP A 87 18.33 -1.37 22.62
CA ASP A 87 16.95 -0.96 22.46
C ASP A 87 16.86 0.23 21.50
N ILE A 88 16.64 -0.09 20.22
CA ILE A 88 16.47 0.94 19.20
C ILE A 88 15.28 1.85 19.50
N THR A 89 14.30 1.46 20.32
CA THR A 89 13.14 2.31 20.62
C THR A 89 13.50 3.64 21.30
N LEU A 90 14.70 3.75 21.88
CA LEU A 90 15.25 4.98 22.44
C LEU A 90 15.69 6.00 21.37
N ILE A 91 15.83 5.59 20.11
CA ILE A 91 16.23 6.48 19.03
C ILE A 91 15.07 7.42 18.66
N GLU A 92 15.27 8.71 18.87
CA GLU A 92 14.37 9.74 18.35
C GLU A 92 14.72 10.11 16.91
N TRP A 93 13.88 9.68 15.96
CA TRP A 93 14.09 9.93 14.53
C TRP A 93 13.71 11.35 14.11
N VAL A 94 14.52 11.96 13.24
CA VAL A 94 14.19 13.19 12.52
C VAL A 94 13.39 12.80 11.29
N GLN A 95 12.05 12.87 11.39
CA GLN A 95 11.14 12.41 10.33
C GLN A 95 11.39 13.11 8.98
N GLU A 96 11.83 14.37 9.01
CA GLU A 96 12.23 15.17 7.84
C GLU A 96 13.42 14.58 7.09
N ASN A 97 14.24 13.79 7.79
CA ASN A 97 15.49 13.23 7.29
C ASN A 97 15.45 11.71 7.11
N CYS A 98 14.25 11.11 7.05
CA CYS A 98 14.07 9.68 6.84
C CYS A 98 13.55 9.40 5.43
N PHE A 99 14.31 8.62 4.65
CA PHE A 99 14.02 8.38 3.25
C PHE A 99 14.26 6.95 2.81
N VAL A 100 13.50 6.52 1.81
CA VAL A 100 13.78 5.32 1.02
C VAL A 100 14.36 5.74 -0.32
N LEU A 101 15.43 5.06 -0.72
CA LEU A 101 16.04 5.14 -2.04
C LEU A 101 15.61 3.93 -2.86
N TYR A 102 15.23 4.16 -4.11
CA TYR A 102 14.84 3.11 -5.05
C TYR A 102 15.20 3.50 -6.49
N GLY A 103 15.49 2.51 -7.32
CA GLY A 103 16.02 2.73 -8.67
C GLY A 103 17.33 3.54 -8.66
N GLN A 104 17.66 4.18 -9.78
CA GLN A 104 18.95 4.86 -9.91
C GLN A 104 19.09 6.17 -9.12
N ASN A 105 18.00 6.92 -8.90
CA ASN A 105 18.05 8.25 -8.26
C ASN A 105 16.70 8.65 -7.62
N SER A 106 15.81 7.71 -7.38
CA SER A 106 14.52 8.05 -6.78
C SER A 106 14.60 8.00 -5.26
N ARG A 107 14.02 9.01 -4.62
CA ARG A 107 14.00 9.15 -3.18
C ARG A 107 12.62 9.57 -2.73
N GLU A 108 12.05 8.86 -1.77
CA GLU A 108 10.78 9.25 -1.15
C GLU A 108 10.88 9.30 0.37
N LYS A 109 10.14 10.23 0.97
CA LYS A 109 10.11 10.41 2.42
C LYS A 109 9.32 9.27 3.05
N VAL A 110 9.88 8.66 4.08
CA VAL A 110 9.20 7.63 4.88
C VAL A 110 8.93 8.13 6.29
N ARG A 111 8.00 7.49 6.99
CA ARG A 111 7.75 7.75 8.40
C ARG A 111 8.21 6.57 9.23
N VAL A 112 8.99 6.83 10.26
CA VAL A 112 9.40 5.81 11.23
C VAL A 112 8.49 5.91 12.43
N VAL A 113 7.76 4.84 12.73
CA VAL A 113 6.82 4.79 13.87
C VAL A 113 7.19 3.63 14.80
N PRO A 114 7.00 3.75 16.12
CA PRO A 114 7.22 2.62 17.03
C PRO A 114 6.43 1.40 16.62
N SER A 115 7.07 0.22 16.63
CA SER A 115 6.37 -1.04 16.43
C SER A 115 5.54 -1.36 17.66
N ARG A 116 4.37 -1.99 17.45
CA ARG A 116 3.57 -2.56 18.55
C ARG A 116 4.08 -3.95 18.98
N ILE A 117 5.04 -4.50 18.24
CA ILE A 117 5.58 -5.85 18.44
C ILE A 117 7.10 -5.73 18.50
N GLY A 118 7.69 -6.10 19.64
CA GLY A 118 9.13 -6.12 19.87
C GLY A 118 9.77 -4.75 20.11
N ARG A 119 11.09 -4.76 20.35
CA ARG A 119 11.94 -3.56 20.49
C ARG A 119 12.38 -3.07 19.11
N GLY A 120 11.46 -2.45 18.39
CA GLY A 120 11.74 -2.03 17.02
C GLY A 120 10.82 -0.96 16.48
N PHE A 121 11.08 -0.54 15.25
CA PHE A 121 10.26 0.43 14.53
C PHE A 121 9.62 -0.19 13.31
N ARG A 122 8.53 0.41 12.87
CA ARG A 122 7.92 0.17 11.58
C ARG A 122 8.17 1.37 10.68
N VAL A 123 8.61 1.11 9.47
CA VAL A 123 8.67 2.10 8.40
C VAL A 123 7.33 2.10 7.66
N GLN A 124 6.68 3.26 7.66
CA GLN A 124 5.50 3.53 6.85
C GLN A 124 5.96 4.21 5.57
N PHE A 125 5.74 3.50 4.45
CA PHE A 125 5.98 4.03 3.13
C PHE A 125 4.82 4.92 2.67
N PRO A 126 5.10 5.93 1.83
CA PRO A 126 4.07 6.78 1.24
C PRO A 126 3.12 5.97 0.35
N ALA A 127 1.87 6.43 0.28
CA ALA A 127 0.86 5.81 -0.57
C ALA A 127 1.28 5.89 -2.05
N GLY A 128 1.11 4.79 -2.78
CA GLY A 128 1.46 4.70 -4.20
C GLY A 128 2.94 4.39 -4.47
N LEU A 129 3.81 4.33 -3.46
CA LEU A 129 5.21 3.96 -3.66
C LEU A 129 5.36 2.55 -4.26
N VAL A 130 4.55 1.58 -3.80
CA VAL A 130 4.53 0.20 -4.34
C VAL A 130 4.33 0.17 -5.86
N GLU A 131 3.58 1.12 -6.40
CA GLU A 131 3.27 1.14 -7.82
C GLU A 131 4.41 1.68 -8.67
N LYS A 132 5.38 2.35 -8.04
CA LYS A 132 6.55 2.99 -8.65
C LYS A 132 7.81 2.15 -8.53
N ILE A 133 7.86 1.21 -7.58
CA ILE A 133 9.03 0.37 -7.34
C ILE A 133 8.97 -0.87 -8.23
N ASN A 134 10.10 -1.22 -8.82
CA ASN A 134 10.30 -2.52 -9.45
C ASN A 134 10.50 -3.59 -8.35
N PRO A 135 9.67 -4.66 -8.29
CA PRO A 135 9.78 -5.69 -7.26
C PRO A 135 11.11 -6.45 -7.22
N GLU A 136 11.89 -6.38 -8.31
CA GLU A 136 13.21 -7.02 -8.41
C GLU A 136 14.37 -6.08 -8.06
N GLU A 137 14.09 -4.79 -7.84
CA GLU A 137 15.10 -3.81 -7.47
C GLU A 137 15.22 -3.68 -5.95
N ALA A 138 16.45 -3.71 -5.46
CA ALA A 138 16.75 -3.47 -4.07
C ALA A 138 16.51 -2.00 -3.70
N MET A 139 16.00 -1.78 -2.50
CA MET A 139 15.78 -0.48 -1.90
C MET A 139 16.71 -0.29 -0.71
N GLU A 140 17.01 0.96 -0.41
CA GLU A 140 17.82 1.32 0.75
C GLU A 140 17.06 2.31 1.63
N LEU A 141 17.20 2.18 2.96
CA LEU A 141 16.68 3.17 3.90
C LEU A 141 17.82 3.99 4.47
N GLN A 142 17.65 5.31 4.40
CA GLN A 142 18.51 6.28 5.03
C GLN A 142 17.72 6.98 6.13
N LEU A 143 18.13 6.77 7.37
CA LEU A 143 17.47 7.28 8.55
C LEU A 143 18.45 8.17 9.31
N LYS A 144 17.94 9.24 9.91
CA LYS A 144 18.73 10.15 10.73
C LYS A 144 18.03 10.39 12.05
N ASP A 145 18.78 10.28 13.14
CA ASP A 145 18.28 10.57 14.48
C ASP A 145 18.51 12.04 14.88
N ARG A 146 17.93 12.44 16.02
CA ARG A 146 18.09 13.79 16.58
C ARG A 146 19.48 14.06 17.15
N LYS A 147 20.22 13.02 17.53
CA LYS A 147 21.62 13.11 17.98
C LYS A 147 22.58 13.30 16.78
N GLY A 148 22.05 13.25 15.55
CA GLY A 148 22.76 13.49 14.31
C GLY A 148 23.39 12.25 13.69
N ASN A 149 23.18 11.07 14.26
CA ASN A 149 23.70 9.82 13.72
C ASN A 149 22.90 9.36 12.51
N GLN A 150 23.64 8.80 11.54
CA GLN A 150 23.08 8.18 10.36
C GLN A 150 22.95 6.68 10.57
N TRP A 151 21.79 6.17 10.20
CA TRP A 151 21.44 4.77 10.30
C TRP A 151 20.95 4.30 8.95
N ASN A 152 21.46 3.15 8.51
CA ASN A 152 21.08 2.55 7.26
C ASN A 152 20.44 1.19 7.52
N VAL A 153 19.65 0.72 6.56
CA VAL A 153 19.22 -0.68 6.51
C VAL A 153 19.90 -1.29 5.29
N LYS A 154 20.37 -2.54 5.42
CA LYS A 154 20.94 -3.27 4.27
C LYS A 154 19.95 -3.25 3.10
N PRO A 155 20.43 -3.23 1.84
CA PRO A 155 19.54 -3.26 0.69
C PRO A 155 18.53 -4.41 0.80
N PHE A 156 17.26 -4.11 0.58
CA PHE A 156 16.16 -5.04 0.77
C PHE A 156 15.15 -4.97 -0.37
N LEU A 157 14.45 -6.07 -0.61
CA LEU A 157 13.43 -6.16 -1.65
C LEU A 157 12.05 -5.77 -1.10
N PRO A 158 11.10 -5.29 -1.92
CA PRO A 158 9.80 -4.81 -1.44
C PRO A 158 8.93 -5.85 -0.73
N PHE A 159 9.21 -7.14 -0.94
CA PHE A 159 8.51 -8.25 -0.28
C PHE A 159 9.13 -8.66 1.06
N GLU A 160 10.30 -8.12 1.40
CA GLU A 160 10.93 -8.36 2.70
C GLU A 160 10.24 -7.52 3.78
N ASN A 161 9.97 -8.15 4.93
CA ASN A 161 9.12 -7.57 5.97
C ASN A 161 9.89 -7.20 7.24
N VAL A 162 11.10 -7.72 7.41
CA VAL A 162 11.93 -7.50 8.59
C VAL A 162 13.36 -7.31 8.14
N MET A 163 14.00 -6.23 8.57
CA MET A 163 15.41 -5.97 8.31
C MET A 163 16.11 -5.42 9.56
N PRO A 164 17.36 -5.81 9.81
CA PRO A 164 18.13 -5.26 10.90
C PRO A 164 18.64 -3.84 10.57
N LEU A 165 18.71 -3.00 11.60
CA LEU A 165 19.35 -1.69 11.49
C LEU A 165 20.87 -1.84 11.36
N SER A 166 21.53 -0.91 10.68
CA SER A 166 22.98 -0.84 10.57
C SER A 166 23.46 0.56 10.93
N VAL A 167 24.49 0.59 11.77
CA VAL A 167 25.15 1.81 12.21
C VAL A 167 26.17 2.25 11.16
N VAL A 168 26.11 3.53 10.76
CA VAL A 168 27.13 4.15 9.89
C VAL A 168 28.27 4.75 10.72
N GLU A 169 27.93 5.25 11.90
CA GLU A 169 28.85 5.96 12.79
C GLU A 169 29.77 5.00 13.58
N PRO A 170 30.87 5.48 14.18
CA PRO A 170 31.69 4.67 15.08
C PRO A 170 30.88 4.16 16.29
N ILE A 171 31.15 2.93 16.72
CA ILE A 171 30.42 2.26 17.82
C ILE A 171 30.57 3.06 19.12
N GLU A 172 31.74 3.64 19.38
CA GLU A 172 32.03 4.42 20.59
C GLU A 172 31.12 5.65 20.67
N LYS A 173 30.75 6.23 19.52
CA LYS A 173 29.81 7.34 19.46
C LYS A 173 28.40 6.87 19.82
N ILE A 174 27.96 5.76 19.25
CA ILE A 174 26.64 5.18 19.54
C ILE A 174 26.52 4.81 21.02
N VAL A 175 27.55 4.17 21.59
CA VAL A 175 27.57 3.81 23.01
C VAL A 175 27.59 5.05 23.90
N ARG A 176 28.31 6.11 23.55
CA ARG A 176 28.26 7.36 24.33
C ARG A 176 26.89 8.05 24.21
N ASP A 177 26.30 8.04 23.03
CA ASP A 177 25.03 8.72 22.77
C ASP A 177 23.86 7.99 23.43
N TYR A 178 23.92 6.66 23.59
CA TYR A 178 22.77 5.86 24.02
C TYR A 178 23.05 4.86 25.16
N GLY A 179 24.32 4.63 25.52
CA GLY A 179 24.75 3.59 26.46
C GLY A 179 24.43 3.86 27.92
N ASP A 180 24.19 5.12 28.30
CA ASP A 180 23.75 5.47 29.66
C ASP A 180 22.23 5.27 29.86
N GLU A 181 21.46 5.20 28.76
CA GLU A 181 19.99 5.07 28.78
C GLU A 181 19.51 3.63 28.54
N GLY A 182 20.43 2.68 28.33
CA GLY A 182 20.13 1.32 27.85
C GLY A 182 20.82 0.16 28.58
N ALA A 183 21.32 0.38 29.80
CA ALA A 183 21.78 -0.69 30.70
C ALA A 183 20.65 -1.14 31.65
#